data_AF-A0A6I3FY21-F1
#
_entry.id   AF-A0A6I3FY21-F1
#
_cell.length_a   1.000
_cell.length_b   1.000
_cell.length_c   1.000
_cell.angle_alpha   90.00
_cell.angle_beta   90.00
_cell.angle_gamma   90.00
#
_symmetry.space_group_name_H-M   'P 1'
#
loop_
_entity.id
_entity.type
_entity.pdbx_description
1 polymer ?
#
loop_
_entity_poly.entity_id
_entity_poly.type
_entity_poly.pdbx_seq_one_letter_code
_entity_poly.pdbx_strand_id
1 'polypeptide(L)'
;MKYLLSLIVGGVTAVAATFLHKFAPPFGIAISIIGTFTSIWVIGRIFAGRRFKIIAAIGWIAIFFRAASFGVGKELLVQGDNLGNAFFLISFAALAIAIAFPAN
;
A
#
# COMPACT_ATOMS: atom_id res chain seq x y z
N MET A 1 -3.36 20.23 6.37
CA MET A 1 -3.22 19.83 4.95
C MET A 1 -2.26 18.66 4.74
N LYS A 2 -0.99 18.72 5.20
CA LYS A 2 0.01 17.64 4.98
C LYS A 2 -0.46 16.24 5.42
N TYR A 3 -1.11 16.15 6.60
CA TYR A 3 -1.66 14.88 7.09
C TYR A 3 -2.75 14.29 6.17
N LEU A 4 -3.69 15.12 5.71
CA LEU A 4 -4.74 14.68 4.79
C LEU A 4 -4.13 14.22 3.46
N LEU A 5 -3.16 14.96 2.93
CA LEU A 5 -2.43 14.55 1.72
C LEU A 5 -1.70 13.22 1.92
N SER A 6 -1.02 13.02 3.05
CA SER A 6 -0.38 11.73 3.35
C SER A 6 -1.40 10.59 3.36
N LEU A 7 -2.54 10.79 4.02
CA LEU A 7 -3.61 9.80 4.08
C LEU A 7 -4.13 9.44 2.68
N ILE A 8 -4.41 10.45 1.85
CA ILE A 8 -4.88 10.28 0.47
C ILE A 8 -3.84 9.56 -0.38
N VAL A 9 -2.57 9.97 -0.31
CA VAL A 9 -1.47 9.33 -1.06
C VAL A 9 -1.36 7.85 -0.70
N GLY A 10 -1.45 7.52 0.59
CA GLY A 10 -1.47 6.13 1.04
C GLY A 10 -2.66 5.34 0.47
N GLY A 11 -3.86 5.91 0.55
CA GLY A 11 -5.07 5.29 0.02
C GLY A 11 -5.01 5.05 -1.50
N VAL A 12 -4.62 6.07 -2.28
CA VAL A 12 -4.45 5.97 -3.74
C VAL A 12 -3.39 4.92 -4.09
N THR A 13 -2.31 4.85 -3.32
CA THR A 13 -1.26 3.84 -3.50
C THR A 13 -1.80 2.43 -3.30
N ALA A 14 -2.65 2.21 -2.27
CA ALA A 14 -3.30 0.92 -2.05
C ALA A 14 -4.27 0.55 -3.19
N VAL A 15 -5.03 1.51 -3.71
CA VAL A 15 -5.90 1.29 -4.88
C VAL A 15 -5.06 0.83 -6.07
N ALA A 16 -4.00 1.57 -6.41
CA ALA A 16 -3.13 1.25 -7.54
C ALA A 16 -2.49 -0.14 -7.37
N ALA A 17 -1.92 -0.43 -6.19
CA ALA A 17 -1.31 -1.72 -5.89
C ALA A 17 -2.32 -2.88 -5.98
N THR A 18 -3.55 -2.67 -5.50
CA THR A 18 -4.62 -3.67 -5.57
C THR A 18 -4.98 -4.01 -7.01
N PHE A 19 -5.05 -3.05 -7.93
CA PHE A 19 -5.34 -3.37 -9.33
C PHE A 19 -4.12 -3.97 -10.06
N LEU A 20 -2.91 -3.51 -9.73
CA LEU A 20 -1.69 -3.95 -10.39
C LEU A 20 -1.27 -5.39 -10.02
N HIS A 21 -1.52 -5.86 -8.80
CA HIS A 21 -0.92 -7.12 -8.33
C HIS A 21 -1.32 -8.36 -9.16
N LYS A 22 -2.51 -8.35 -9.78
CA LYS A 22 -3.01 -9.44 -10.64
C LYS A 22 -2.92 -9.15 -12.14
N PHE A 23 -2.56 -7.93 -12.55
CA PHE A 23 -2.61 -7.51 -13.95
C PHE A 23 -1.64 -8.30 -14.84
N ALA A 24 -0.38 -8.47 -14.42
CA ALA A 24 0.63 -9.20 -15.20
C ALA A 24 1.66 -9.88 -14.27
N PRO A 25 1.32 -10.99 -13.59
CA PRO A 25 2.27 -11.71 -12.74
C PRO A 25 3.48 -12.22 -13.55
N PRO A 26 4.72 -12.14 -13.02
CA PRO A 26 5.09 -11.65 -11.68
C PRO A 26 5.35 -10.14 -11.59
N PHE A 27 5.33 -9.42 -12.72
CA PHE A 27 5.70 -8.00 -12.76
C PHE A 27 4.69 -7.10 -12.03
N GLY A 28 3.39 -7.40 -12.14
CA GLY A 28 2.32 -6.63 -11.50
C GLY A 28 2.45 -6.59 -9.97
N ILE A 29 2.68 -7.75 -9.34
CA ILE A 29 2.90 -7.84 -7.89
C ILE A 29 4.21 -7.16 -7.47
N ALA A 30 5.29 -7.33 -8.25
CA ALA A 30 6.56 -6.67 -7.97
C ALA A 30 6.43 -5.14 -7.97
N ILE A 31 5.79 -4.57 -9.01
CA ILE A 31 5.52 -3.13 -9.11
C ILE A 31 4.62 -2.67 -7.97
N SER A 32 3.61 -3.45 -7.58
CA SER A 32 2.71 -3.12 -6.48
C SER A 32 3.43 -3.01 -5.14
N ILE A 33 4.36 -3.93 -4.86
CA ILE A 33 5.17 -3.94 -3.63
C ILE A 33 6.17 -2.78 -3.64
N ILE A 34 6.92 -2.60 -4.72
CA ILE A 34 7.90 -1.53 -4.86
C ILE A 34 7.22 -0.16 -4.81
N GLY A 35 6.08 -0.01 -5.48
CA GLY A 35 5.27 1.20 -5.47
C GLY A 35 4.73 1.53 -4.06
N THR A 36 4.29 0.51 -3.32
CA THR A 36 3.88 0.68 -1.92
C THR A 36 5.03 1.18 -1.06
N PHE A 37 6.20 0.54 -1.14
CA PHE A 37 7.39 0.99 -0.39
C PHE A 37 7.78 2.42 -0.74
N THR A 38 7.97 2.70 -2.05
CA THR A 38 8.49 3.98 -2.52
C THR A 38 7.54 5.13 -2.21
N SER A 39 6.24 4.97 -2.43
CA SER A 39 5.23 6.00 -2.12
C SER A 39 5.21 6.37 -0.63
N ILE A 40 5.16 5.38 0.26
CA ILE A 40 5.15 5.60 1.72
C ILE A 40 6.50 6.16 2.21
N TRP A 41 7.62 5.75 1.61
CA TRP A 41 8.92 6.28 1.96
C TRP A 41 9.08 7.75 1.53
N VAL A 42 8.74 8.06 0.28
CA VAL A 42 8.88 9.39 -0.34
C VAL A 42 7.99 10.42 0.33
N ILE A 43 6.74 10.09 0.71
CA ILE A 43 5.87 11.08 1.38
C ILE A 43 6.46 11.57 2.72
N GLY A 44 7.17 10.68 3.43
CA GLY A 44 7.90 11.04 4.63
C GLY A 44 9.10 11.95 4.38
N ARG A 45 9.78 11.78 3.23
CA ARG A 45 10.88 12.66 2.78
C ARG A 45 10.36 14.04 2.40
N ILE A 46 9.30 14.11 1.60
CA ILE A 46 8.70 15.38 1.13
C ILE A 46 8.25 16.24 2.31
N PHE A 47 7.65 15.63 3.33
CA PHE A 47 7.17 16.35 4.51
C PHE A 47 8.14 16.32 5.70
N ALA A 48 9.36 15.79 5.52
CA ALA A 48 10.44 15.72 6.51
C ALA A 48 9.98 15.18 7.88
N GLY A 49 9.29 14.03 7.89
CA GLY A 49 8.83 13.46 9.15
C GLY A 49 8.25 12.05 9.05
N ARG A 50 8.64 11.19 10.01
CA ARG A 50 8.15 9.81 10.13
C ARG A 50 6.64 9.73 10.35
N ARG A 51 6.05 10.71 11.06
CA ARG A 51 4.59 10.79 11.29
C ARG A 51 3.77 10.78 10.00
N PHE A 52 4.29 11.37 8.91
CA PHE A 52 3.59 11.41 7.63
C PHE A 52 3.57 10.03 6.95
N LYS A 53 4.61 9.22 7.13
CA LYS A 53 4.65 7.82 6.67
C LYS A 53 3.61 6.97 7.38
N ILE A 54 3.46 7.16 8.70
CA ILE A 54 2.45 6.45 9.51
C ILE A 54 1.04 6.82 9.04
N ILE A 55 0.77 8.10 8.81
CA ILE A 55 -0.55 8.54 8.34
C ILE A 55 -0.84 8.03 6.93
N ALA A 56 0.15 8.00 6.04
CA ALA A 56 0.00 7.38 4.72
C ALA A 56 -0.24 5.87 4.83
N ALA A 57 0.49 5.18 5.70
CA ALA A 57 0.28 3.76 5.97
C ALA A 57 -1.13 3.46 6.49
N ILE A 58 -1.70 4.31 7.35
CA ILE A 58 -3.10 4.18 7.80
C ILE A 58 -4.07 4.25 6.61
N GLY A 59 -3.86 5.22 5.70
CA GLY A 59 -4.67 5.35 4.49
C GLY A 59 -4.55 4.13 3.58
N TRP A 60 -3.33 3.61 3.43
CA TRP A 60 -3.06 2.40 2.65
C TRP A 60 -3.78 1.18 3.25
N ILE A 61 -3.64 0.95 4.56
CA ILE A 61 -4.24 -0.18 5.28
C ILE A 61 -5.77 -0.14 5.17
N ALA A 62 -6.40 1.02 5.33
CA ALA A 62 -7.85 1.16 5.27
C ALA A 62 -8.41 0.71 3.91
N ILE A 63 -7.77 1.13 2.81
CA ILE A 63 -8.16 0.73 1.45
C ILE A 63 -7.82 -0.73 1.19
N PHE A 64 -6.63 -1.19 1.60
CA PHE A 64 -6.20 -2.57 1.40
C PHE A 64 -7.16 -3.54 2.10
N PHE A 65 -7.55 -3.28 3.35
CA PHE A 65 -8.53 -4.12 4.03
C PHE A 65 -9.89 -4.11 3.34
N ARG A 66 -10.29 -3.00 2.73
CA ARG A 66 -11.50 -2.99 1.91
C ARG A 66 -11.35 -3.92 0.70
N ALA A 67 -10.21 -3.91 0.03
CA ALA A 67 -9.91 -4.79 -1.10
C ALA A 67 -9.81 -6.28 -0.72
N ALA A 68 -9.37 -6.57 0.50
CA ALA A 68 -9.31 -7.92 1.07
C ALA A 68 -10.64 -8.37 1.74
N SER A 69 -11.68 -7.54 1.70
CA SER A 69 -13.01 -7.85 2.23
C SER A 69 -14.02 -8.07 1.12
N PHE A 70 -15.11 -8.78 1.41
CA PHE A 70 -16.18 -8.99 0.44
C PHE A 70 -16.80 -7.65 -0.01
N GLY A 71 -16.79 -7.44 -1.32
CA GLY A 71 -17.54 -6.37 -1.98
C GLY A 71 -19.04 -6.66 -2.02
N VAL A 72 -19.81 -5.73 -2.59
CA VAL A 72 -21.25 -5.87 -2.79
C VAL A 72 -21.57 -7.10 -3.66
N GLY A 73 -20.72 -7.39 -4.65
CA GLY A 73 -20.81 -8.58 -5.50
C GLY A 73 -20.27 -9.86 -4.89
N LYS A 74 -19.89 -9.88 -3.60
CA LYS A 74 -19.13 -10.99 -2.96
C LYS A 74 -17.77 -11.28 -3.62
N GLU A 75 -17.27 -10.33 -4.38
CA GLU A 75 -15.95 -10.38 -4.98
C GLU A 75 -14.87 -9.99 -3.96
N LEU A 76 -13.72 -10.66 -4.05
CA LEU A 76 -12.50 -10.35 -3.33
C LEU A 76 -11.45 -9.89 -4.32
N LEU A 77 -11.01 -8.63 -4.21
CA LEU A 77 -9.97 -8.09 -5.09
C LEU A 77 -8.60 -8.68 -4.73
N VAL A 78 -8.32 -8.79 -3.43
CA VAL A 78 -7.18 -9.55 -2.91
C VAL A 78 -7.69 -10.90 -2.45
N GLN A 79 -7.42 -11.93 -3.26
CA GLN A 79 -7.90 -13.30 -3.04
C GLN A 79 -6.98 -14.06 -2.07
N GLY A 80 -7.52 -15.06 -1.37
CA GLY A 80 -6.75 -15.95 -0.49
C GLY A 80 -5.89 -16.99 -1.21
N ASP A 81 -5.51 -16.73 -2.46
CA ASP A 81 -4.65 -17.61 -3.25
C ASP A 81 -3.16 -17.28 -3.04
N ASN A 82 -2.26 -18.07 -3.63
CA ASN A 82 -0.81 -17.88 -3.44
C ASN A 82 -0.35 -16.45 -3.78
N LEU A 83 -0.86 -15.86 -4.87
CA LEU A 83 -0.49 -14.50 -5.27
C LEU A 83 -1.04 -13.43 -4.32
N GLY A 84 -2.31 -13.53 -3.92
CA GLY A 84 -2.90 -12.57 -3.00
C GLY A 84 -2.30 -12.66 -1.59
N ASN A 85 -2.00 -13.87 -1.11
CA ASN A 85 -1.31 -14.06 0.18
C ASN A 85 0.13 -13.53 0.15
N ALA A 86 0.86 -13.73 -0.95
CA ALA A 86 2.18 -13.14 -1.13
C ALA A 86 2.13 -11.61 -1.18
N PHE A 87 1.16 -11.05 -1.91
CA PHE A 87 0.94 -9.61 -1.98
C PHE A 87 0.64 -9.03 -0.60
N PHE A 88 -0.27 -9.65 0.16
CA PHE A 88 -0.56 -9.29 1.54
C PHE A 88 0.71 -9.22 2.39
N LEU A 89 1.43 -10.33 2.51
CA LEU A 89 2.54 -10.44 3.45
C LEU A 89 3.68 -9.49 3.07
N ILE A 90 4.05 -9.45 1.80
CA ILE A 90 5.21 -8.68 1.34
C ILE A 90 4.90 -7.19 1.31
N SER A 91 3.68 -6.77 0.94
CA SER A 91 3.31 -5.36 0.97
C SER A 91 3.22 -4.81 2.39
N PHE A 92 2.73 -5.60 3.36
CA PHE A 92 2.78 -5.20 4.78
C PHE A 92 4.22 -5.08 5.29
N ALA A 93 5.11 -6.01 4.91
CA ALA A 93 6.54 -5.91 5.22
C ALA A 93 7.16 -4.66 4.58
N ALA A 94 6.87 -4.39 3.30
CA ALA A 94 7.33 -3.20 2.59
C ALA A 94 6.87 -1.91 3.26
N LEU A 95 5.62 -1.86 3.73
CA LEU A 95 5.05 -0.73 4.44
C LEU A 95 5.74 -0.51 5.80
N ALA A 96 6.01 -1.58 6.56
CA ALA A 96 6.78 -1.51 7.80
C ALA A 96 8.21 -1.00 7.56
N ILE A 97 8.90 -1.52 6.53
CA ILE A 97 10.26 -1.09 6.16
C ILE A 97 10.25 0.37 5.71
N ALA A 98 9.27 0.81 4.92
CA ALA A 98 9.16 2.21 4.47
C ALA A 98 9.03 3.20 5.65
N ILE A 99 8.26 2.82 6.68
CA ILE A 99 8.12 3.60 7.93
C ILE A 99 9.42 3.61 8.74
N ALA A 100 10.15 2.49 8.77
CA ALA A 100 11.41 2.37 9.50
C ALA A 100 12.56 3.12 8.81
N PHE A 101 12.55 3.20 7.48
CA PHE A 101 13.58 3.89 6.72
C PHE A 101 13.65 5.38 7.08
N PRO A 102 14.83 6.01 6.97
CA PRO A 102 15.01 7.44 7.27
C PRO A 102 14.09 8.33 6.44
N ALA A 103 13.64 9.44 7.04
CA ALA A 103 12.85 10.48 6.39
C ALA A 103 13.69 11.74 6.06
N ASN A 104 14.99 11.69 6.34
CA ASN A 104 15.91 12.84 6.40
C ASN A 104 16.92 12.74 5.26
#